data_AF-A0A256Z5I2-F1
#
_entry.id   AF-A0A256Z5I2-F1
#
_cell.length_a   1.000
_cell.length_b   1.000
_cell.length_c   1.000
_cell.angle_alpha   90.00
_cell.angle_beta   90.00
_cell.angle_gamma   90.00
#
_symmetry.space_group_name_H-M   'P 1'
#
loop_
_entity.id
_entity.type
_entity.pdbx_description
1 polymer ?
#
loop_
_entity_poly.entity_id
_entity_poly.type
_entity_poly.pdbx_seq_one_letter_code
_entity_poly.pdbx_strand_id
1 'polypeptide(L)'
;MISINFRSETPMRPEQFSHNMIREILEEPAAVDETLNVEGPVVARVAREIRSKGYGMIYITGSGTSYHAGLASQYALSNLSNLMTSIIPASEFQRWVPKNVPKNVLFMGIS
;
A
#
# COMPACT_ATOMS: atom_id res chain seq x y z
N MET A 1 5.61 -20.68 -0.95
CA MET A 1 6.00 -19.46 -1.67
C MET A 1 4.99 -19.31 -2.80
N ILE A 2 4.13 -18.29 -2.75
CA ILE A 2 3.16 -18.04 -3.82
C ILE A 2 3.94 -17.30 -4.92
N SER A 3 4.15 -17.95 -6.06
CA SER A 3 4.73 -17.31 -7.24
C SER A 3 3.59 -16.81 -8.11
N ILE A 4 3.45 -15.49 -8.21
CA ILE A 4 2.52 -14.84 -9.15
C ILE A 4 3.37 -14.34 -10.31
N ASN A 5 3.10 -14.84 -11.53
CA ASN A 5 3.84 -14.45 -12.72
C ASN A 5 3.03 -13.39 -13.48
N PHE A 6 3.55 -12.17 -13.54
CA PHE A 6 2.91 -11.00 -14.14
C PHE A 6 3.48 -10.64 -15.52
N ARG A 7 4.30 -11.49 -16.15
CA ARG A 7 4.93 -11.14 -17.43
C ARG A 7 3.91 -10.96 -18.55
N SER A 8 3.89 -9.78 -19.17
CA SER A 8 3.33 -9.59 -20.51
C SER A 8 4.35 -10.03 -21.57
N GLU A 9 3.88 -10.69 -22.63
CA GLU A 9 4.74 -11.37 -23.61
C GLU A 9 5.51 -10.41 -24.55
N THR A 10 5.28 -9.09 -24.49
CA THR A 10 6.05 -8.11 -25.29
C THR A 10 5.99 -6.70 -24.67
N PRO A 11 7.12 -6.00 -24.46
CA PRO A 11 7.09 -4.60 -24.07
C PRO A 11 6.57 -3.74 -25.23
N MET A 12 5.41 -3.11 -25.05
CA MET A 12 4.78 -2.25 -26.06
C MET A 12 5.42 -0.85 -26.04
N ARG A 13 5.61 -0.25 -27.21
CA ARG A 13 6.33 1.04 -27.33
C ARG A 13 5.39 2.21 -26.98
N PRO A 14 5.87 3.30 -26.35
CA PRO A 14 5.05 4.44 -25.97
C PRO A 14 4.23 5.06 -27.12
N GLU A 15 4.77 4.98 -28.34
CA GLU A 15 4.16 5.46 -29.59
C GLU A 15 2.90 4.68 -30.02
N GLN A 16 2.59 3.54 -29.37
CA GLN A 16 1.46 2.67 -29.72
C GLN A 16 0.17 2.97 -28.96
N PHE A 17 0.17 3.95 -28.04
CA PHE A 17 -0.98 4.27 -27.22
C PHE A 17 -1.57 5.64 -27.51
N SER A 18 -2.85 5.67 -27.85
CA SER A 18 -3.59 6.92 -28.07
C SER A 18 -3.84 7.71 -26.77
N HIS A 19 -3.75 7.06 -25.60
CA HIS A 19 -4.03 7.64 -24.29
C HIS A 19 -3.07 7.10 -23.22
N ASN A 20 -2.55 7.98 -22.36
CA ASN A 20 -1.65 7.60 -21.27
C ASN A 20 -2.26 6.61 -20.29
N MET A 21 -3.56 6.74 -19.98
CA MET A 21 -4.25 5.81 -19.08
C MET A 21 -4.22 4.36 -19.60
N ILE A 22 -4.37 4.15 -20.93
CA ILE A 22 -4.31 2.80 -21.51
C ILE A 22 -2.89 2.24 -21.42
N ARG A 23 -1.88 3.08 -21.65
CA ARG A 23 -0.47 2.71 -21.48
C ARG A 23 -0.19 2.30 -20.03
N GLU A 24 -0.61 3.10 -19.06
CA GLU A 24 -0.41 2.86 -17.62
C GLU A 24 -1.05 1.53 -17.17
N ILE A 25 -2.31 1.27 -17.56
CA ILE A 25 -2.99 0.00 -17.25
C ILE A 25 -2.22 -1.22 -17.79
N LEU A 26 -1.64 -1.10 -18.99
CA LEU A 26 -0.90 -2.20 -19.61
C LEU A 26 0.53 -2.36 -19.05
N GLU A 27 1.07 -1.31 -18.43
CA GLU A 27 2.37 -1.31 -17.73
C GLU A 27 2.26 -1.86 -16.30
N GLU A 28 1.06 -1.91 -15.70
CA GLU A 28 0.82 -2.38 -14.31
C GLU A 28 1.53 -3.70 -13.97
N PRO A 29 1.50 -4.76 -14.81
CA PRO A 29 2.12 -6.04 -14.46
C PRO A 29 3.65 -5.92 -14.28
N ALA A 30 4.30 -5.11 -15.13
CA ALA A 30 5.74 -4.86 -15.04
C ALA A 30 6.06 -3.95 -13.85
N ALA A 31 5.25 -2.91 -13.62
CA ALA A 31 5.42 -2.01 -12.48
C ALA A 31 5.30 -2.74 -11.14
N VAL A 32 4.39 -3.72 -11.03
CA VAL A 32 4.26 -4.58 -9.84
C VAL A 32 5.51 -5.44 -9.64
N ASP A 33 6.01 -6.11 -10.68
CA ASP A 33 7.20 -6.96 -10.57
C ASP A 33 8.44 -6.12 -10.20
N GLU A 34 8.63 -4.97 -10.83
CA GLU A 34 9.71 -4.04 -10.50
C GLU A 34 9.61 -3.57 -9.04
N THR A 35 8.43 -3.14 -8.60
CA THR A 35 8.20 -2.70 -7.21
C THR A 35 8.54 -3.81 -6.21
N LEU A 36 8.10 -5.04 -6.46
CA LEU A 36 8.39 -6.18 -5.57
C LEU A 36 9.89 -6.49 -5.49
N ASN A 37 10.59 -6.42 -6.62
CA ASN A 37 12.02 -6.71 -6.69
C ASN A 37 12.87 -5.61 -6.03
N VAL A 38 12.53 -4.34 -6.27
CA VAL A 38 13.27 -3.19 -5.75
C VAL A 38 12.98 -2.98 -4.26
N GLU A 39 11.71 -2.98 -3.87
CA GLU A 39 11.30 -2.62 -2.49
C GLU A 39 11.21 -3.82 -1.55
N GLY A 40 11.17 -5.05 -2.06
CA GLY A 40 11.02 -6.28 -1.28
C GLY A 40 11.97 -6.37 -0.06
N PRO A 41 13.29 -6.13 -0.21
CA PRO A 41 14.23 -6.15 0.91
C PRO A 41 13.94 -5.08 1.96
N VAL A 42 13.57 -3.88 1.53
CA VAL A 42 13.24 -2.75 2.41
C VAL A 42 11.96 -3.04 3.18
N VAL A 43 10.91 -3.49 2.49
CA VAL A 43 9.62 -3.90 3.08
C VAL A 43 9.82 -5.02 4.10
N ALA A 44 10.63 -6.03 3.79
CA ALA A 44 10.89 -7.13 4.72
C ALA A 44 11.58 -6.65 6.01
N ARG A 45 12.50 -5.67 5.91
CA ARG A 45 13.14 -5.05 7.07
C ARG A 45 12.15 -4.23 7.89
N VAL A 46 11.40 -3.33 7.25
CA VAL A 46 10.39 -2.48 7.92
C VAL A 46 9.33 -3.35 8.61
N ALA A 47 8.87 -4.42 7.95
CA ALA A 47 7.92 -5.35 8.54
C ALA A 47 8.46 -6.05 9.81
N ARG A 48 9.76 -6.39 9.87
CA ARG A 48 10.38 -6.92 11.08
C ARG A 48 10.43 -5.88 12.20
N GLU A 49 10.78 -4.64 11.87
CA GLU A 49 10.84 -3.54 12.84
C GLU A 49 9.45 -3.19 13.41
N ILE A 50 8.43 -3.15 12.56
CA ILE A 50 7.03 -2.95 12.98
C ILE A 50 6.61 -4.05 13.95
N ARG A 51 6.90 -5.31 13.63
CA ARG A 51 6.61 -6.45 14.52
C ARG A 51 7.36 -6.36 15.84
N SER A 52 8.65 -6.01 15.84
CA SER A 52 9.44 -5.93 17.07
C SER A 52 9.02 -4.79 17.99
N LYS A 53 8.45 -3.71 17.43
CA LYS A 53 7.96 -2.57 18.23
C LYS A 53 6.61 -2.82 18.90
N GLY A 54 5.87 -3.86 18.50
CA GLY A 54 4.62 -4.24 19.16
C GLY A 54 3.55 -3.15 19.10
N TYR A 55 3.37 -2.50 17.94
CA TYR A 55 2.31 -1.51 17.75
C TYR A 55 0.93 -2.17 17.99
N GLY A 56 0.09 -1.52 18.79
CA GLY A 56 -1.26 -2.00 19.09
C GLY A 56 -2.30 -1.62 18.03
N MET A 57 -1.98 -0.63 17.19
CA MET A 57 -2.88 -0.11 16.16
C MET A 57 -2.09 0.56 15.04
N ILE A 58 -2.64 0.50 13.82
CA ILE A 58 -2.16 1.23 12.65
C ILE A 58 -3.28 2.17 12.16
N TYR A 59 -2.98 3.46 12.07
CA TYR A 59 -3.81 4.42 11.32
C TYR A 59 -3.27 4.60 9.91
N ILE A 60 -4.12 4.39 8.93
CA ILE A 60 -3.85 4.64 7.52
C ILE A 60 -4.59 5.91 7.08
N THR A 61 -3.98 6.72 6.24
CA THR A 61 -4.63 7.87 5.62
C THR A 61 -4.20 8.06 4.17
N GLY A 62 -5.06 8.69 3.37
CA GLY A 62 -4.83 9.01 1.97
C GLY A 62 -5.99 9.80 1.38
N SER A 63 -5.85 10.25 0.14
CA SER A 63 -6.88 10.99 -0.60
C SER A 63 -7.21 10.28 -1.90
N GLY A 64 -8.47 10.32 -2.35
CA GLY A 64 -8.87 9.75 -3.63
C GLY A 64 -8.47 8.28 -3.79
N THR A 65 -7.79 7.95 -4.89
CA THR A 65 -7.28 6.59 -5.17
C THR A 65 -6.34 6.06 -4.07
N SER A 66 -5.55 6.92 -3.44
CA SER A 66 -4.64 6.53 -2.35
C SER A 66 -5.41 6.13 -1.08
N TYR A 67 -6.61 6.69 -0.84
CA TYR A 67 -7.53 6.19 0.20
C TYR A 67 -8.05 4.78 -0.16
N HIS A 68 -8.40 4.54 -1.42
CA HIS A 68 -8.84 3.21 -1.86
C HIS A 68 -7.73 2.15 -1.77
N ALA A 69 -6.48 2.50 -2.09
CA ALA A 69 -5.33 1.65 -1.83
C ALA A 69 -5.17 1.34 -0.33
N GLY A 70 -5.44 2.32 0.53
CA GLY A 70 -5.44 2.11 1.98
C GLY A 70 -6.54 1.16 2.47
N LEU A 71 -7.72 1.13 1.84
CA LEU A 71 -8.77 0.15 2.16
C LEU A 71 -8.29 -1.28 1.88
N ALA A 72 -7.61 -1.49 0.74
CA ALA A 72 -7.00 -2.78 0.43
C ALA A 72 -5.91 -3.14 1.46
N SER A 73 -5.06 -2.18 1.86
CA SER A 73 -4.06 -2.36 2.90
C SER A 73 -4.67 -2.68 4.26
N GLN A 74 -5.77 -2.02 4.65
CA GLN A 74 -6.49 -2.31 5.89
C GLN A 74 -6.98 -3.76 5.90
N TYR A 75 -7.57 -4.23 4.80
CA TYR A 75 -7.98 -5.63 4.68
C TYR A 75 -6.78 -6.57 4.84
N ALA A 76 -5.67 -6.33 4.14
CA ALA A 76 -4.48 -7.18 4.19
C ALA A 76 -3.85 -7.21 5.59
N LEU A 77 -3.62 -6.05 6.21
CA LEU A 77 -2.98 -5.96 7.53
C LEU A 77 -3.86 -6.52 8.64
N SER A 78 -5.18 -6.29 8.56
CA SER A 78 -6.12 -6.79 9.58
C SER A 78 -6.37 -8.29 9.43
N ASN A 79 -6.72 -8.77 8.24
CA ASN A 79 -7.15 -10.15 8.04
C ASN A 79 -6.00 -11.12 7.78
N LEU A 80 -4.89 -10.67 7.18
CA LEU A 80 -3.76 -11.56 6.87
C LEU A 80 -2.66 -11.51 7.94
N SER A 81 -2.58 -10.42 8.72
CA SER A 81 -1.51 -10.21 9.71
C SER A 81 -1.99 -9.97 11.14
N ASN A 82 -3.32 -9.97 11.40
CA ASN A 82 -3.92 -9.71 12.72
C ASN A 82 -3.49 -8.36 13.36
N LEU A 83 -3.11 -7.37 12.54
CA LEU A 83 -2.78 -6.03 13.02
C LEU A 83 -4.03 -5.17 13.00
N MET A 84 -4.41 -4.62 14.16
CA MET A 84 -5.55 -3.72 14.23
C MET A 84 -5.27 -2.49 13.37
N THR A 85 -6.10 -2.27 12.35
CA THR A 85 -5.88 -1.22 11.35
C THR A 85 -7.16 -0.45 11.10
N SER A 86 -7.07 0.88 11.05
CA SER A 86 -8.16 1.76 10.66
C SER A 86 -7.69 2.76 9.61
N ILE A 87 -8.51 2.96 8.58
CA ILE A 87 -8.28 4.00 7.57
C ILE A 87 -9.21 5.18 7.78
N ILE A 88 -8.69 6.38 7.60
CA ILE A 88 -9.45 7.61 7.65
C ILE A 88 -9.07 8.46 6.42
N PRO A 89 -10.01 9.05 5.68
CA PRO A 89 -9.69 10.00 4.62
C PRO A 89 -8.82 11.14 5.14
N ALA A 90 -7.83 11.59 4.38
CA ALA A 90 -6.86 12.59 4.86
C ALA A 90 -7.52 13.90 5.29
N SER A 91 -8.55 14.36 4.59
CA SER A 91 -9.32 15.56 4.94
C SER A 91 -10.05 15.45 6.29
N GLU A 92 -10.35 14.23 6.72
CA GLU A 92 -11.12 13.94 7.92
C GLU A 92 -10.22 13.49 9.09
N PHE A 93 -8.94 13.22 8.84
CA PHE A 93 -8.03 12.60 9.81
C PHE A 93 -8.01 13.30 11.16
N GLN A 94 -7.83 14.62 11.17
CA GLN A 94 -7.76 15.42 12.40
C GLN A 94 -9.07 15.40 13.20
N ARG A 95 -10.21 15.18 12.53
CA ARG A 95 -11.54 15.15 13.17
C ARG A 95 -11.83 13.81 13.82
N TRP A 96 -11.36 12.71 13.22
CA TRP A 96 -11.70 11.35 13.64
C TRP A 96 -10.65 10.69 14.53
N VAL A 97 -9.40 11.13 14.46
CA VAL A 97 -8.37 10.61 15.37
C VAL A 97 -8.66 11.11 16.79
N PRO A 98 -8.73 10.20 17.78
CA PRO A 98 -8.94 10.58 19.17
C PRO A 98 -7.83 11.53 19.65
N LYS A 99 -8.20 12.58 20.39
CA LYS A 99 -7.20 13.52 20.97
C LYS A 99 -6.15 12.81 21.83
N ASN A 100 -6.54 11.73 22.50
CA ASN A 100 -5.66 10.89 23.31
C ASN A 100 -5.29 9.61 22.56
N VAL A 101 -4.41 9.73 21.56
CA VAL A 101 -3.88 8.58 20.83
C VAL A 101 -2.98 7.74 21.76
N PRO A 102 -3.15 6.41 21.82
CA PRO A 102 -2.23 5.55 22.56
C PRO A 102 -0.78 5.72 22.09
N LYS A 103 0.19 5.48 22.99
CA LYS A 103 1.62 5.67 22.68
C LYS A 103 2.18 4.67 21.66
N ASN A 104 1.49 3.55 21.42
CA ASN A 104 1.93 2.45 20.57
C ASN A 104 1.14 2.35 19.25
N VAL A 105 0.92 3.50 18.60
CA VAL A 105 0.23 3.56 17.31
C VAL A 105 1.20 3.88 16.19
N LEU A 106 1.10 3.15 15.08
CA LEU A 106 1.79 3.45 13.84
C LEU A 106 0.89 4.29 12.93
N PHE A 107 1.44 5.33 12.32
CA PHE A 107 0.76 6.12 11.30
C PHE A 107 1.34 5.81 9.92
N MET A 108 0.48 5.65 8.92
CA MET A 108 0.82 5.32 7.54
C MET A 108 0.05 6.25 6.59
N GLY A 109 0.76 7.08 5.84
CA GLY A 109 0.19 7.87 4.75
C GLY A 109 0.42 7.20 3.41
N ILE A 110 -0.60 7.19 2.54
CA ILE A 110 -0.51 6.74 1.15
C ILE A 110 -0.80 7.96 0.26
N SER A 111 0.13 8.26 -0.63
CA SER A 111 0.07 9.38 -1.58
C SER A 111 0.46 8.92 -2.96
#